data_AF-A0A2E1ILB8-F1
#
_entry.id   AF-A0A2E1ILB8-F1
#
_cell.length_a   1.000
_cell.length_b   1.000
_cell.length_c   1.000
_cell.angle_alpha   90.00
_cell.angle_beta   90.00
_cell.angle_gamma   90.00
#
_symmetry.space_group_name_H-M   'P 1'
#
loop_
_entity.id
_entity.type
_entity.pdbx_description
1 polymer ?
#
loop_
_entity_poly.entity_id
_entity_poly.type
_entity_poly.pdbx_seq_one_letter_code
_entity_poly.pdbx_strand_id
1 'polypeptide(L)'
;MAQTPSAPVIRGATVTTEDGGRLNAFAAEPRMEVVEAERGWGFHDRAEKLNGRMAMLGFIALLATEFAMGGEAFTKGLLGLG
;
A
#
# COMPACT_ATOMS: atom_id res chain seq x y z
N MET A 1 42.18 9.91 -37.41
CA MET A 1 41.10 9.30 -36.60
C MET A 1 41.26 9.81 -35.17
N ALA A 2 40.50 10.83 -34.78
CA ALA A 2 40.55 11.38 -33.42
C ALA A 2 39.68 10.51 -32.50
N GLN A 3 40.27 9.97 -31.43
CA GLN A 3 39.56 9.20 -30.43
C GLN A 3 38.65 10.14 -29.63
N THR A 4 37.34 9.95 -29.73
CA THR A 4 36.35 10.62 -28.88
C THR A 4 36.58 10.17 -27.42
N PRO A 5 36.76 11.08 -26.45
CA PRO A 5 36.93 10.69 -25.06
C PRO A 5 35.63 10.04 -24.57
N SER A 6 35.68 8.75 -24.24
CA SER A 6 34.57 8.07 -23.59
C SER A 6 34.42 8.63 -22.17
N ALA A 7 33.43 9.48 -21.95
CA ALA A 7 33.13 9.98 -20.61
C ALA A 7 32.84 8.80 -19.67
N PRO A 8 33.39 8.78 -18.44
CA PRO A 8 33.17 7.69 -17.49
C PRO A 8 31.69 7.62 -17.09
N VAL A 9 31.10 6.42 -17.17
CA VAL A 9 29.70 6.16 -16.77
C VAL A 9 29.65 6.03 -15.26
N ILE A 10 29.04 7.00 -14.58
CA ILE A 10 28.80 6.96 -13.12
C ILE A 10 27.35 6.52 -12.88
N ARG A 11 27.15 5.39 -12.20
CA ARG A 11 25.81 4.87 -11.89
C ARG A 11 25.06 5.85 -10.99
N GLY A 12 23.86 6.24 -11.39
CA GLY A 12 23.03 7.16 -10.59
C GLY A 12 23.48 8.62 -10.67
N ALA A 13 24.31 8.99 -11.66
CA ALA A 13 24.67 10.36 -11.93
C ALA A 13 24.61 10.68 -13.42
N THR A 14 24.15 11.88 -13.76
CA THR A 14 24.24 12.43 -15.12
C THR A 14 25.59 13.10 -15.25
N VAL A 15 26.39 12.66 -16.23
CA VAL A 15 27.77 13.12 -16.42
C VAL A 15 27.86 13.98 -17.67
N THR A 16 28.39 15.20 -17.53
CA THR A 16 28.68 16.10 -18.66
C THR A 16 30.16 16.49 -18.65
N THR A 17 30.76 16.59 -19.83
CA THR A 17 32.14 17.07 -19.99
C THR A 17 32.08 18.47 -20.58
N GLU A 18 32.65 19.45 -19.89
CA GLU A 18 32.71 20.83 -20.35
C GLU A 18 33.76 21.02 -21.45
N ASP A 19 33.64 22.09 -22.23
CA ASP A 19 34.60 22.44 -23.29
C ASP A 19 36.04 22.65 -22.75
N GLY A 20 36.19 22.94 -21.46
CA GLY A 20 37.47 23.03 -20.74
C GLY A 20 38.04 21.70 -20.24
N GLY A 21 37.44 20.56 -20.61
CA GLY A 21 37.91 19.22 -20.22
C GLY A 21 37.61 18.83 -18.77
N ARG A 22 36.82 19.62 -18.04
CA ARG A 22 36.36 19.26 -16.69
C ARG A 22 35.16 18.33 -16.76
N LEU A 23 35.15 17.35 -15.86
CA LEU A 23 34.08 16.38 -15.70
C LEU A 23 33.12 16.83 -14.60
N ASN A 24 31.85 17.02 -14.94
CA ASN A 24 30.79 17.30 -13.98
C ASN A 24 29.90 16.07 -13.82
N ALA A 25 29.61 15.70 -12.57
CA ALA A 25 28.69 14.62 -12.24
C ALA A 25 27.57 15.17 -11.36
N PHE A 26 26.34 15.14 -11.87
CA PHE A 26 25.14 15.57 -11.17
C PHE A 26 24.42 14.34 -10.61
N ALA A 27 24.07 14.35 -9.32
CA ALA A 27 23.30 13.28 -8.72
C ALA A 27 21.94 13.14 -9.45
N ALA A 28 21.64 11.93 -9.93
CA ALA A 28 20.33 11.62 -10.47
C ALA A 28 19.44 11.12 -9.34
N GLU A 29 18.30 11.79 -9.13
CA GLU A 29 17.35 11.36 -8.10
C GLU A 29 16.74 9.99 -8.46
N PRO A 30 16.67 9.05 -7.50
CA PRO A 30 15.92 7.82 -7.69
C PRO A 30 14.45 8.13 -8.02
N ARG A 31 13.92 7.46 -9.04
CA ARG A 31 12.50 7.57 -9.38
C ARG A 31 11.70 6.87 -8.29
N MET A 32 10.71 7.56 -7.72
CA MET A 32 9.75 6.92 -6.81
C MET A 32 8.90 5.94 -7.63
N GLU A 33 9.15 4.64 -7.42
CA GLU A 33 8.32 3.59 -8.02
C GLU A 33 7.07 3.41 -7.15
N VAL A 34 5.91 3.75 -7.71
CA VAL A 34 4.62 3.54 -7.05
C VAL A 34 4.29 2.06 -7.16
N VAL A 35 4.41 1.34 -6.04
CA VAL A 35 3.93 -0.04 -5.96
C VAL A 35 2.41 0.03 -5.80
N GLU A 36 1.68 -0.51 -6.77
CA GLU A 36 0.22 -0.61 -6.70
C GLU A 36 -0.20 -1.29 -5.40
N ALA A 37 -1.18 -0.72 -4.69
CA ALA A 37 -1.68 -1.24 -3.41
C ALA A 37 -2.14 -2.71 -3.51
N GLU A 38 -2.60 -3.12 -4.69
CA GLU A 38 -3.07 -4.48 -4.97
C GLU A 38 -1.94 -5.48 -5.30
N ARG A 39 -0.69 -5.04 -5.38
CA ARG A 39 0.49 -5.91 -5.64
C ARG A 39 1.34 -6.14 -4.38
N GLY A 40 0.95 -5.58 -3.23
CA GLY A 40 1.63 -5.76 -1.95
C GLY A 40 1.10 -6.97 -1.16
N TRP A 41 1.97 -7.57 -0.33
CA TRP A 41 1.55 -8.53 0.69
C TRP A 41 0.92 -7.78 1.87
N GLY A 42 -0.39 -7.94 2.09
CA GLY A 42 -1.11 -7.22 3.15
C GLY A 42 -2.63 -7.11 2.92
N PHE A 43 -3.25 -6.14 3.58
CA PHE A 43 -4.67 -5.85 3.44
C PHE A 43 -4.98 -5.36 2.02
N HIS A 44 -5.89 -6.06 1.35
CA HIS A 44 -6.36 -5.68 0.02
C HIS A 44 -7.63 -4.85 0.15
N ASP A 45 -7.71 -3.75 -0.60
CA ASP A 45 -8.86 -2.83 -0.68
C ASP A 45 -10.22 -3.54 -0.75
N ARG A 46 -10.30 -4.60 -1.56
CA ARG A 46 -11.53 -5.39 -1.75
C ARG A 46 -11.89 -6.18 -0.52
N ALA A 47 -10.90 -6.78 0.14
CA ALA A 47 -11.08 -7.58 1.34
C ALA A 47 -11.50 -6.68 2.52
N GLU A 48 -10.89 -5.50 2.66
CA GLU A 48 -11.27 -4.53 3.69
C GLU A 48 -12.72 -4.03 3.50
N LYS A 49 -13.08 -3.65 2.26
CA LYS A 49 -14.45 -3.23 1.92
C LYS A 49 -15.47 -4.33 2.21
N LEU A 50 -15.13 -5.60 1.91
CA LEU A 50 -15.99 -6.74 2.21
C LEU A 50 -16.12 -6.96 3.72
N ASN A 51 -15.02 -6.98 4.46
CA ASN A 51 -15.01 -7.17 5.91
C ASN A 51 -15.81 -6.08 6.62
N GLY A 52 -15.66 -4.81 6.21
CA GLY A 52 -16.45 -3.70 6.75
C GLY A 52 -17.95 -3.87 6.53
N ARG A 53 -18.38 -4.32 5.34
CA ARG A 53 -19.79 -4.58 5.04
C ARG A 53 -20.35 -5.75 5.87
N MET A 54 -19.59 -6.83 5.99
CA MET A 54 -19.99 -7.98 6.80
C MET A 54 -20.11 -7.60 8.28
N ALA A 55 -19.23 -6.75 8.79
CA ALA A 55 -19.32 -6.23 10.15
C ALA A 55 -20.58 -5.37 10.36
N MET A 56 -20.92 -4.48 9.41
CA MET A 56 -22.15 -3.70 9.48
C MET A 56 -23.40 -4.59 9.50
N LEU A 57 -23.44 -5.61 8.64
CA LEU A 57 -24.55 -6.57 8.60
C LEU A 57 -24.64 -7.38 9.91
N GLY A 58 -23.51 -7.86 10.42
CA GLY A 58 -23.45 -8.58 11.69
C GLY A 58 -23.96 -7.74 12.86
N PHE A 59 -23.58 -6.46 12.91
CA PHE A 59 -24.06 -5.55 13.95
C PHE A 59 -25.57 -5.31 13.88
N ILE A 60 -26.11 -5.06 12.69
CA ILE A 60 -27.56 -4.89 12.49
C ILE A 60 -28.31 -6.17 12.87
N ALA A 61 -27.78 -7.33 12.47
CA ALA A 61 -28.38 -8.62 12.82
C ALA A 61 -28.40 -8.86 14.33
N LEU A 62 -27.33 -8.49 15.05
CA LEU A 62 -27.28 -8.56 16.51
C LEU A 62 -28.36 -7.66 17.15
N LEU A 63 -28.46 -6.40 16.72
CA LEU A 63 -29.49 -5.48 17.22
C LEU A 63 -30.91 -5.99 16.96
N ALA A 64 -31.17 -6.50 15.76
CA ALA A 64 -32.48 -7.05 15.40
C ALA A 64 -32.84 -8.27 16.25
N THR A 65 -31.87 -9.15 16.51
CA THR A 65 -32.05 -10.35 17.31
C THR A 65 -32.29 -10.01 18.78
N GLU A 66 -31.51 -9.07 19.34
CA GLU A 66 -31.71 -8.55 20.70
C GLU A 66 -33.10 -7.94 20.88
N PHE A 67 -33.53 -7.12 19.93
CA PHE A 67 -34.85 -6.51 19.97
C PHE A 67 -35.98 -7.56 19.88
N ALA A 68 -35.86 -8.55 19.00
CA ALA A 68 -36.87 -9.59 18.81
C ALA A 68 -36.99 -10.54 20.01
N MET A 69 -35.90 -10.81 20.72
CA MET A 69 -35.84 -11.76 21.83
C MET A 69 -35.87 -11.08 23.21
N GLY A 70 -36.12 -9.77 23.27
CA GLY A 70 -36.33 -9.05 24.53
C GLY A 70 -35.08 -8.78 25.36
N GLY A 71 -33.89 -8.75 24.73
CA GLY A 71 -32.64 -8.37 25.39
C GLY A 71 -31.80 -9.52 25.98
N GLU A 72 -32.18 -10.78 25.75
CA GLU A 72 -31.46 -11.95 26.30
C GLU A 72 -30.88 -12.89 25.23
N ALA A 73 -30.99 -12.56 23.94
CA ALA A 73 -30.54 -13.44 22.86
C ALA A 73 -29.03 -13.69 22.90
N PHE A 74 -28.26 -12.64 23.14
CA PHE A 74 -26.81 -12.66 23.14
C PHE A 74 -26.27 -13.43 24.35
N THR A 75 -26.82 -13.16 25.53
CA THR A 75 -26.42 -13.84 26.77
C THR A 75 -26.82 -15.31 26.78
N LYS A 76 -28.06 -15.65 26.41
CA LYS A 76 -28.55 -17.04 26.43
C LYS A 76 -28.11 -17.85 25.21
N GLY A 77 -28.10 -17.24 24.02
CA GLY A 77 -27.82 -17.93 22.76
C GLY A 77 -26.35 -18.00 22.39
N LEU A 78 -25.57 -16.92 22.59
CA LEU A 78 -24.17 -16.88 22.19
C LEU A 78 -23.22 -17.20 23.35
N LEU A 79 -23.49 -16.66 24.54
CA LEU A 79 -22.64 -16.88 25.72
C LEU A 79 -23.05 -18.12 26.54
N GLY A 80 -24.24 -18.68 26.30
CA GLY A 80 -24.74 -19.84 27.04
C GLY A 80 -24.98 -19.54 28.53
N LEU A 81 -25.11 -18.26 28.88
CA LEU A 81 -25.37 -17.81 30.24
C LEU A 81 -26.89 -17.67 30.39
N GLY A 82 -27.56 -18.74 30.82
CA GLY A 82 -29.01 -18.82 30.99
C GLY A 82 -29.40 -19.95 31.92
#